data_AF-K3WAL9-F1
#
_entry.id   AF-K3WAL9-F1
#
_cell.length_a   1.000
_cell.length_b   1.000
_cell.length_c   1.000
_cell.angle_alpha   90.00
_cell.angle_beta   90.00
_cell.angle_gamma   90.00
#
_symmetry.space_group_name_H-M   'P 1'
#
loop_
_entity.id
_entity.type
_entity.pdbx_description
1 polymer ?
#
loop_
_entity_poly.entity_id
_entity_poly.type
_entity_poly.pdbx_seq_one_letter_code
_entity_poly.pdbx_strand_id
1 'polypeptide(L)' 'MVRVFLAVSTSVAMLSQAAVTFATKVTFTNNCAYDINLYDNSKTDTIAQGSTTTRDLASGFSGMFRHGTGTEATCT' A
#
# COMPACT_ATOMS: atom_id res chain seq x y z
N MET A 1 52.17 -39.00 -16.90
CA MET A 1 50.98 -38.70 -17.73
C MET A 1 50.09 -37.77 -16.91
N VAL A 2 50.02 -36.49 -17.26
CA VAL A 2 49.26 -35.48 -16.49
C VAL A 2 47.85 -35.39 -17.06
N ARG A 3 46.84 -35.52 -16.20
CA ARG A 3 45.41 -35.41 -16.56
C ARG A 3 44.89 -34.11 -15.98
N VAL A 4 44.50 -33.17 -16.83
CA VAL A 4 43.90 -31.89 -16.44
C VAL A 4 42.39 -32.05 -16.53
N PHE A 5 41.69 -31.86 -15.41
CA PHE A 5 40.22 -31.85 -15.37
C PHE A 5 39.74 -30.40 -15.39
N LEU A 6 39.04 -30.01 -16.44
CA LEU A 6 38.43 -28.69 -16.58
C LEU A 6 37.06 -28.72 -15.90
N ALA A 7 36.97 -28.10 -14.72
CA ALA A 7 35.70 -27.92 -14.02
C ALA A 7 34.92 -26.77 -14.69
N VAL A 8 33.94 -27.11 -15.51
CA VAL A 8 32.98 -26.12 -16.06
C VAL A 8 31.95 -25.83 -14.98
N SER A 9 32.15 -24.77 -14.22
CA SER A 9 31.18 -24.24 -13.28
C SER A 9 30.12 -23.44 -14.03
N THR A 10 28.98 -24.06 -14.33
CA THR A 10 27.79 -23.38 -14.86
C THR A 10 27.07 -22.64 -13.74
N SER A 11 27.28 -21.33 -13.64
CA SER A 11 26.55 -20.46 -12.73
C SER A 11 25.13 -20.23 -13.28
N VAL A 12 24.12 -20.86 -12.67
CA VAL A 12 22.71 -20.57 -12.96
C VAL A 12 22.36 -19.24 -12.30
N ALA A 13 22.26 -18.18 -13.10
CA ALA A 13 21.75 -16.88 -12.62
C ALA A 13 20.24 -17.01 -12.35
N MET A 14 19.87 -17.05 -11.08
CA MET A 14 18.47 -16.97 -10.65
C MET A 14 17.97 -15.54 -10.90
N LEU A 15 17.12 -15.34 -11.91
CA LEU A 15 16.39 -14.10 -12.11
C LEU A 15 15.30 -14.00 -11.04
N SER A 16 15.55 -13.22 -9.98
CA SER A 16 14.52 -12.88 -8.99
C SER A 16 13.46 -12.01 -9.67
N GLN A 17 12.31 -12.60 -9.99
CA GLN A 17 11.14 -11.85 -10.45
C GLN A 17 10.60 -11.03 -9.27
N ALA A 18 11.01 -9.76 -9.16
CA ALA A 18 10.38 -8.84 -8.24
C ALA A 18 8.94 -8.62 -8.71
N ALA A 19 7.97 -9.20 -8.00
CA ALA A 19 6.56 -8.92 -8.25
C ALA A 19 6.31 -7.44 -7.98
N VAL A 20 6.07 -6.67 -9.04
CA VAL A 20 5.67 -5.27 -8.93
C VAL A 20 4.21 -5.27 -8.47
N THR A 21 3.99 -5.18 -7.17
CA THR A 21 2.64 -4.93 -6.63
C THR A 21 2.26 -3.51 -7.00
N PHE A 22 1.36 -3.34 -7.97
CA PHE A 22 0.81 -2.03 -8.31
C PHE A 22 0.02 -1.51 -7.10
N ALA A 23 0.57 -0.49 -6.43
CA ALA A 23 -0.18 0.23 -5.42
C ALA A 23 -1.12 1.23 -6.11
N THR A 24 -2.42 1.15 -5.83
CA THR A 24 -3.40 2.14 -6.29
C THR A 24 -3.32 3.38 -5.39
N LYS A 25 -2.96 4.53 -5.96
CA LYS A 25 -2.92 5.79 -5.20
C LYS A 25 -4.32 6.38 -5.08
N VAL A 26 -4.77 6.67 -3.87
CA VAL A 26 -6.06 7.33 -3.60
C VAL A 26 -5.79 8.62 -2.81
N THR A 27 -6.32 9.73 -3.31
CA THR A 27 -6.26 11.03 -2.64
C THR A 27 -7.60 11.33 -1.99
N PHE A 28 -7.57 11.62 -0.69
CA PHE A 28 -8.73 12.04 0.09
C PHE A 28 -8.63 13.53 0.35
N THR A 29 -9.72 14.25 0.09
CA THR A 29 -9.84 15.69 0.37
C THR A 29 -10.89 15.89 1.44
N ASN A 30 -10.52 16.59 2.52
CA ASN A 30 -11.46 16.97 3.55
C ASN A 30 -12.09 18.33 3.22
N ASN A 31 -13.33 18.30 2.74
CA ASN A 31 -14.12 19.51 2.48
C ASN A 31 -15.02 19.91 3.67
N CYS A 32 -14.97 19.19 4.79
CA CYS A 32 -15.71 19.53 6.00
C CYS A 32 -15.13 20.77 6.69
N ALA A 33 -15.94 21.46 7.50
CA ALA A 33 -15.52 22.60 8.32
C ALA A 33 -14.84 22.17 9.65
N TYR A 34 -14.37 20.92 9.71
CA TYR A 34 -13.76 20.31 10.88
C TYR A 34 -12.78 19.21 10.46
N ASP A 35 -11.91 18.80 11.38
CA ASP A 35 -10.94 17.73 11.14
C ASP A 35 -11.63 16.35 11.06
N ILE A 36 -11.27 15.54 10.08
CA ILE A 36 -11.83 14.19 9.91
C ILE A 36 -10.83 13.11 10.30
N ASN A 37 -11.31 12.06 10.96
CA ASN A 37 -10.52 10.87 11.27
C ASN A 37 -10.82 9.78 10.23
N LEU A 38 -10.00 9.68 9.18
CA LEU A 38 -10.13 8.68 8.13
C LEU A 38 -9.69 7.30 8.64
N TYR A 39 -10.65 6.42 8.86
CA TYR A 39 -10.46 5.04 9.28
C TYR A 39 -10.70 4.07 8.13
N ASP A 40 -9.81 3.09 7.95
CA ASP A 40 -9.84 2.12 6.84
C ASP A 40 -10.04 0.65 7.29
N ASN A 41 -10.60 0.46 8.49
CA ASN A 41 -10.70 -0.82 9.21
C ASN A 41 -9.40 -1.34 9.85
N SER A 42 -8.26 -0.68 9.64
CA SER A 42 -6.96 -1.05 10.23
C SER A 42 -6.29 0.13 10.94
N LYS A 43 -6.30 1.29 10.31
CA LYS A 43 -5.62 2.50 10.75
C LYS A 43 -6.53 3.71 10.63
N THR A 44 -6.37 4.64 11.58
CA THR A 44 -6.98 5.96 11.55
C THR A 44 -5.93 7.02 11.24
N ASP A 45 -6.19 7.89 10.26
CA ASP A 45 -5.39 9.11 10.03
C ASP A 45 -6.27 10.35 10.13
N THR A 46 -5.77 11.40 10.77
CA THR A 46 -6.47 12.69 10.85
C THR A 46 -6.16 13.53 9.62
N ILE A 47 -7.20 14.00 8.93
CA ILE A 47 -7.10 14.96 7.83
C ILE A 47 -7.69 16.27 8.31
N ALA A 48 -6.84 17.27 8.47
CA ALA A 48 -7.26 18.59 8.92
C ALA A 48 -8.30 19.21 7.96
N GLN A 49 -9.13 20.12 8.46
CA GLN A 49 -10.07 20.89 7.66
C GLN A 49 -9.41 21.47 6.38
N GLY A 50 -10.06 21.29 5.23
CA GLY A 50 -9.59 21.81 3.94
C GLY A 50 -8.33 21.15 3.38
N SER A 51 -7.78 20.14 4.05
CA SER A 51 -6.53 19.48 3.68
C SER A 51 -6.77 18.21 2.85
N THR A 52 -5.69 17.72 2.23
CA THR A 52 -5.68 16.47 1.48
C THR A 52 -4.69 15.48 2.07
N THR A 53 -4.95 14.19 1.87
CA THR A 53 -3.98 13.13 2.14
C THR A 53 -4.01 12.10 1.03
N THR A 54 -2.86 11.48 0.75
CA THR A 54 -2.75 10.46 -0.28
C THR A 54 -2.31 9.15 0.34
N ARG A 55 -2.96 8.05 -0.03
CA ARG A 55 -2.60 6.70 0.40
C ARG A 55 -2.34 5.78 -0.78
N ASP A 56 -1.33 4.95 -0.62
CA ASP A 56 -0.99 3.88 -1.55
C ASP A 56 -1.68 2.60 -1.08
N LEU A 57 -2.68 2.12 -1.82
CA LEU A 57 -3.42 0.91 -1.52
C LEU A 57 -2.77 -0.28 -2.22
N ALA A 58 -2.47 -1.34 -1.47
CA ALA A 58 -1.94 -2.57 -2.05
C ALA A 58 -2.95 -3.18 -3.05
N SER A 59 -2.44 -3.89 -4.06
CA SER A 59 -3.28 -4.64 -5.00
C SER A 59 -4.16 -5.64 -4.25
N GLY A 60 -5.48 -5.57 -4.44
CA GLY A 60 -6.44 -6.42 -3.74
C GLY A 60 -6.93 -5.87 -2.40
N PHE A 61 -6.68 -4.59 -2.09
CA PHE A 61 -7.23 -3.93 -0.91
C PHE A 61 -8.76 -4.09 -0.84
N SER A 62 -9.24 -4.62 0.29
CA SER A 62 -10.66 -4.76 0.60
C SER A 62 -10.91 -4.14 1.98
N GLY A 63 -11.68 -3.06 2.00
CA GLY A 63 -11.95 -2.27 3.19
C GLY A 63 -12.92 -1.14 2.91
N MET A 64 -13.25 -0.37 3.94
CA MET A 64 -14.09 0.82 3.81
C MET A 64 -13.40 2.01 4.45
N PHE A 65 -13.37 3.13 3.75
CA PHE A 65 -12.92 4.41 4.27
C PHE A 65 -14.10 5.15 4.91
N ARG A 66 -13.96 5.55 6.16
CA ARG A 66 -15.01 6.25 6.92
C ARG A 66 -14.44 7.28 7.88
N HIS A 67 -15.24 8.27 8.23
CA HIS A 67 -14.94 9.16 9.34
C HIS A 67 -15.26 8.47 10.67
N GLY A 68 -14.26 8.29 11.53
CA GLY A 68 -14.40 7.65 12.83
C GLY A 68 -14.44 6.11 12.80
N THR A 69 -14.34 5.51 13.99
CA THR A 69 -14.36 4.04 14.17
C THR A 69 -15.76 3.50 14.48
N GLY A 70 -16.75 4.40 14.66
CA GLY A 70 -18.14 4.03 14.89
C GLY A 70 -18.71 3.21 13.74
N THR A 71 -19.65 2.32 14.05
CA THR A 71 -20.38 1.51 13.07
C THR A 71 -21.36 2.35 12.23
N GLU A 72 -21.62 3.59 12.63
CA GLU A 72 -22.57 4.48 11.99
C GLU A 72 -21.82 5.34 10.96
N ALA A 73 -22.02 5.04 9.67
CA ALA A 73 -21.50 5.84 8.58
C ALA A 73 -22.48 6.99 8.31
N THR A 74 -22.42 8.05 9.11
CA THR A 74 -23.27 9.23 8.88
C THR A 74 -22.41 10.47 8.69
N CYS A 75 -22.38 10.98 7.46
CA CYS A 75 -22.38 12.42 7.27
C CYS A 75 -23.56 12.98 8.08
N THR A 76 -23.26 13.71 9.15
CA THR A 76 -24.21 14.64 9.76
C THR A 76 -24.17 15.96 9.01
#